data_AF-A0A946AYJ8-F1
#
_entry.id   AF-A0A946AYJ8-F1
#
_cell.length_a   1.000
_cell.length_b   1.000
_cell.length_c   1.000
_cell.angle_alpha   90.00
_cell.angle_beta   90.00
_cell.angle_gamma   90.00
#
_symmetry.space_group_name_H-M   'P 1'
#
loop_
_entity.id
_entity.type
_entity.pdbx_description
1 polymer ?
#
loop_
_entity_poly.entity_id
_entity_poly.type
_entity_poly.pdbx_seq_one_letter_code
_entity_poly.pdbx_strand_id
1 'polypeptide(L)'
;MKSDKRFLVSTFLFIFTVVAYFVTFPSMTNAEPFVKGAKLCEECHEEEFKVWSKTKHFKSFRSVHREPKDASKPSPKKILKAVGGQKRMKRNKTCYLCHYTLQ
;
A
#
# COMPACT_ATOMS: atom_id res chain seq x y z
N MET A 1 25.87 -41.15 -34.84
CA MET A 1 25.14 -40.83 -33.60
C MET A 1 23.65 -41.08 -33.85
N LYS A 2 23.09 -42.23 -33.42
CA LYS A 2 21.65 -42.49 -33.59
C LYS A 2 20.93 -41.67 -32.52
N SER A 3 20.11 -40.72 -32.96
CA SER A 3 19.24 -39.96 -32.06
C SER A 3 18.33 -40.93 -31.33
N ASP A 4 18.50 -41.02 -30.01
CA ASP A 4 17.77 -41.97 -29.18
C ASP A 4 16.36 -41.42 -28.94
N LYS A 5 15.46 -41.74 -29.87
CA LYS A 5 14.06 -41.27 -29.88
C LYS A 5 13.36 -41.51 -28.54
N ARG A 6 13.79 -42.51 -27.78
CA ARG A 6 13.32 -42.82 -26.42
C ARG A 6 13.67 -41.72 -25.41
N PHE A 7 14.89 -41.17 -25.49
CA PHE A 7 15.32 -40.05 -24.65
C PHE A 7 14.54 -38.78 -24.96
N LEU A 8 14.29 -38.49 -26.25
CA LEU A 8 13.47 -37.36 -26.67
C LEU A 8 12.02 -37.48 -26.20
N VAL A 9 11.40 -38.66 -26.37
CA VAL A 9 10.02 -38.90 -25.91
C VAL A 9 9.90 -38.80 -24.39
N SER A 10 10.85 -39.37 -23.63
CA SER A 10 10.85 -39.29 -22.16
C SER A 10 11.01 -37.84 -21.67
N THR A 11 11.86 -37.07 -22.33
CA THR A 11 12.08 -35.65 -22.00
C THR A 11 10.82 -34.83 -22.27
N PHE A 12 10.14 -35.08 -23.40
CA PHE A 12 8.87 -34.43 -23.73
C PHE A 12 7.76 -34.76 -22.73
N LEU A 13 7.63 -36.02 -22.30
CA LEU A 13 6.64 -36.43 -21.30
C LEU A 13 6.92 -35.80 -19.93
N PHE A 14 8.19 -35.70 -19.55
CA PHE A 14 8.58 -35.03 -18.31
C PHE A 14 8.26 -33.52 -18.35
N ILE A 15 8.59 -32.84 -19.45
CA ILE A 15 8.27 -31.41 -19.59
C ILE A 15 6.75 -31.20 -19.59
N PHE A 16 5.99 -32.05 -20.28
CA PHE A 16 4.53 -31.96 -20.32
C PHE A 16 3.91 -32.12 -18.93
N THR A 17 4.38 -33.10 -18.15
CA THR A 17 3.89 -33.32 -16.78
C THR A 17 4.23 -32.16 -15.84
N VAL A 18 5.43 -31.59 -15.94
CA VAL A 18 5.82 -30.40 -15.16
C VAL A 18 4.94 -29.19 -15.55
N VAL A 19 4.75 -28.93 -16.84
CA VAL A 19 3.90 -27.81 -17.29
C VAL A 19 2.45 -28.00 -16.86
N ALA A 20 1.89 -29.20 -16.97
CA ALA A 20 0.55 -29.51 -16.51
C ALA A 20 0.39 -29.31 -14.98
N TYR A 21 1.43 -29.66 -14.20
CA TYR A 21 1.46 -29.40 -12.76
C TYR A 21 1.46 -27.89 -12.45
N PHE A 22 2.27 -27.09 -13.14
CA PHE A 22 2.30 -25.64 -12.93
C PHE A 22 1.01 -24.92 -13.37
N VAL A 23 0.32 -25.43 -14.40
CA VAL A 23 -0.97 -24.86 -14.86
C VAL A 23 -2.13 -25.18 -13.91
N THR A 24 -2.07 -26.34 -13.23
CA THR A 24 -3.09 -26.76 -12.26
C THR A 24 -2.81 -26.29 -10.83
N PHE A 25 -1.63 -25.73 -10.57
CA PHE A 25 -1.29 -25.18 -9.28
C PHE A 25 -2.11 -23.91 -9.02
N PRO A 26 -2.95 -23.87 -7.96
CA PRO A 26 -3.77 -22.71 -7.69
C PRO A 26 -2.89 -21.49 -7.38
N SER A 27 -3.15 -20.39 -8.08
CA SER A 27 -2.50 -19.11 -7.80
C SER A 27 -2.83 -18.68 -6.37
N MET A 28 -1.82 -18.48 -5.52
CA MET A 28 -2.04 -17.84 -4.22
C MET A 28 -2.34 -16.36 -4.44
N THR A 29 -3.62 -16.01 -4.53
CA THR A 29 -4.08 -14.62 -4.57
C THR A 29 -4.28 -14.14 -3.14
N ASN A 30 -3.46 -13.17 -2.73
CA ASN A 30 -3.71 -12.43 -1.50
C ASN A 30 -4.55 -11.22 -1.86
N ALA A 31 -5.73 -11.09 -1.26
CA ALA A 31 -6.51 -9.87 -1.39
C ALA A 31 -5.76 -8.75 -0.66
N GLU A 32 -5.62 -7.61 -1.34
CA GLU A 32 -5.12 -6.40 -0.67
C GLU A 32 -6.06 -6.02 0.48
N PRO A 33 -5.54 -5.48 1.60
CA PRO A 33 -6.37 -5.06 2.71
C PRO A 33 -7.38 -4.02 2.25
N PHE A 34 -8.65 -4.19 2.65
CA PHE A 34 -9.67 -3.20 2.38
C PHE A 34 -9.56 -2.05 3.39
N VAL A 35 -8.65 -1.12 3.12
CA VAL A 35 -8.36 -0.04 4.07
C VAL A 35 -9.51 0.96 4.10
N LYS A 36 -9.96 1.28 5.31
CA LYS A 36 -10.99 2.27 5.59
C LYS A 36 -10.44 3.44 6.38
N GLY A 37 -11.15 4.55 6.33
CA GLY A 37 -10.78 5.72 7.11
C GLY A 37 -11.17 5.62 8.56
N ALA A 38 -10.41 6.30 9.42
CA ALA A 38 -10.64 6.32 10.87
C ALA A 38 -12.06 6.74 11.29
N LYS A 39 -12.79 7.47 10.43
CA LYS A 39 -14.18 7.86 10.69
C LYS A 39 -15.13 6.66 10.73
N LEU A 40 -14.89 5.62 9.95
CA LEU A 40 -15.73 4.41 10.02
C LEU A 40 -15.58 3.73 11.39
N CYS A 41 -14.37 3.78 11.97
CA CYS A 41 -14.10 3.20 13.28
C CYS A 41 -14.80 3.96 14.41
N GLU A 42 -15.02 5.28 14.24
CA GLU A 42 -15.71 6.15 15.20
C GLU A 42 -17.14 5.65 15.51
N GLU A 43 -17.83 5.06 14.52
CA GLU A 43 -19.22 4.59 14.67
C GLU A 43 -19.41 3.52 15.76
N CYS A 44 -18.34 2.81 16.12
CA CYS A 44 -18.37 1.83 17.22
C CYS A 44 -17.38 2.16 18.34
N HIS A 45 -16.29 2.88 18.05
CA HIS A 45 -15.23 3.24 19.00
C HIS A 45 -15.25 4.74 19.33
N GLU A 46 -16.40 5.23 19.75
CA GLU A 46 -16.64 6.66 19.97
C GLU A 46 -15.72 7.26 21.03
N GLU A 47 -15.58 6.60 22.20
CA GLU A 47 -14.80 7.12 23.31
C GLU A 47 -13.28 7.06 23.03
N GLU A 48 -12.79 6.01 22.39
CA GLU A 48 -11.40 5.93 21.93
C GLU A 48 -11.13 6.99 20.86
N PHE A 49 -12.05 7.17 19.91
CA PHE A 49 -11.93 8.20 18.89
C PHE A 49 -11.92 9.60 19.50
N LYS A 50 -12.75 9.85 20.51
CA LYS A 50 -12.80 11.11 21.25
C LYS A 50 -11.49 11.38 22.01
N VAL A 51 -10.88 10.37 22.63
CA VAL A 51 -9.54 10.49 23.23
C VAL A 51 -8.49 10.77 22.15
N TRP A 52 -8.49 9.98 21.07
CA TRP A 52 -7.56 10.14 19.96
C TRP A 52 -7.66 11.52 19.28
N SER A 53 -8.87 12.06 19.12
CA SER A 53 -9.15 13.34 18.46
C SER A 53 -8.44 14.53 19.12
N LYS A 54 -8.11 14.40 20.41
CA LYS A 54 -7.42 15.43 21.20
C LYS A 54 -5.90 15.41 20.96
N THR A 55 -5.36 14.33 20.40
CA THR A 55 -3.92 14.13 20.22
C THR A 55 -3.34 14.99 19.09
N LYS A 56 -2.01 15.16 19.11
CA LYS A 56 -1.28 15.82 18.01
C LYS A 56 -1.34 15.01 16.71
N HIS A 57 -1.37 13.67 16.81
CA HIS A 57 -1.51 12.79 15.66
C HIS A 57 -2.80 13.06 14.90
N PHE A 58 -3.94 13.15 15.59
CA PHE A 58 -5.21 13.50 14.96
C PHE A 58 -5.16 14.87 14.27
N LYS A 59 -4.62 15.89 14.96
CA LYS A 59 -4.51 17.24 14.39
C LYS A 59 -3.68 17.22 13.10
N SER A 60 -2.51 16.58 13.13
CA SER A 60 -1.66 16.42 11.95
C SER A 60 -2.39 15.68 10.83
N PHE A 61 -2.99 14.54 11.14
CA PHE A 61 -3.78 13.73 10.21
C PHE A 61 -4.86 14.55 9.47
N ARG A 62 -5.52 15.46 10.18
CA ARG A 62 -6.59 16.30 9.62
C ARG A 62 -6.10 17.54 8.89
N SER A 63 -4.99 18.16 9.30
CA SER A 63 -4.65 19.51 8.85
C SER A 63 -3.26 19.69 8.24
N VAL A 64 -2.33 18.74 8.32
CA VAL A 64 -0.93 18.96 7.89
C VAL A 64 -0.79 19.27 6.39
N HIS A 65 -1.75 18.86 5.56
CA HIS A 65 -1.81 19.17 4.13
C HIS A 65 -2.41 20.54 3.81
N ARG A 66 -2.88 21.29 4.81
CA ARG A 66 -3.51 22.60 4.65
C ARG A 66 -2.51 23.71 4.93
N GLU A 67 -2.69 24.86 4.29
CA GLU A 67 -1.86 26.02 4.58
C GLU A 67 -2.03 26.44 6.06
N PRO A 68 -0.93 26.66 6.79
CA PRO A 68 -1.00 27.11 8.16
C PRO A 68 -1.53 28.55 8.21
N LYS A 69 -2.34 28.85 9.24
CA LYS A 69 -2.72 30.24 9.55
C LYS A 69 -1.57 31.04 10.17
N ASP A 70 -0.65 30.31 10.80
CA ASP A 70 0.54 30.84 11.45
C ASP A 70 1.64 31.00 10.40
N ALA A 71 2.01 32.26 10.13
CA ALA A 71 3.00 32.62 9.11
C ALA A 71 4.41 32.10 9.44
N SER A 72 4.71 31.76 10.70
CA SER A 72 5.99 31.16 11.07
C SER A 72 6.16 29.72 10.57
N LYS A 73 5.06 29.06 10.18
CA LYS A 73 5.07 27.66 9.74
C LYS A 73 5.24 27.55 8.23
N PRO A 74 6.03 26.59 7.74
CA PRO A 74 6.20 26.39 6.32
C PRO A 74 4.91 25.87 5.66
N SER A 75 4.62 26.38 4.46
CA SER A 75 3.55 25.86 3.60
C SER A 75 3.81 24.39 3.22
N PRO A 76 2.77 23.53 3.19
CA PRO A 76 2.87 22.17 2.68
C PRO A 76 3.46 22.09 1.27
N LYS A 77 3.20 23.09 0.42
CA LYS A 77 3.77 23.16 -0.93
C LYS A 77 5.28 23.38 -0.91
N LYS A 78 5.78 24.22 0.00
CA LYS A 78 7.21 24.44 0.19
C LYS A 78 7.90 23.17 0.69
N ILE A 79 7.30 22.49 1.67
CA ILE A 79 7.80 21.21 2.19
C ILE A 79 7.88 20.17 1.07
N LEU A 80 6.80 19.97 0.30
CA LEU A 80 6.77 19.01 -0.80
C LEU A 80 7.77 19.33 -1.91
N LYS A 81 8.03 20.61 -2.20
CA LYS A 81 9.06 21.01 -3.16
C LYS A 81 10.46 20.62 -2.68
N ALA A 82 10.72 20.73 -1.38
CA ALA A 82 12.01 20.37 -0.80
C ALA A 82 12.20 18.84 -0.66
N VAL A 83 11.16 18.13 -0.23
CA VAL A 83 11.18 16.66 -0.05
C VAL A 83 11.17 15.91 -1.39
N GLY A 84 10.50 16.46 -2.40
CA GLY A 84 10.32 15.81 -3.70
C GLY A 84 9.22 14.74 -3.70
N GLY A 85 9.09 14.03 -4.83
CA GLY A 85 8.06 13.01 -5.04
C GLY A 85 6.70 13.59 -5.44
N GLN A 86 5.61 13.01 -4.92
CA GLN A 86 4.25 13.39 -5.32
C GLN A 86 3.87 14.78 -4.79
N LYS A 87 3.15 15.55 -5.63
CA LYS A 87 2.69 16.93 -5.35
C LYS A 87 1.62 17.07 -4.26
N ARG A 88 1.17 15.98 -3.65
CA ARG A 88 0.15 15.98 -2.58
C ARG A 88 0.63 15.11 -1.44
N MET A 89 0.69 15.65 -0.22
CA MET A 89 1.12 14.89 0.97
C MET A 89 0.34 13.58 1.13
N LYS A 90 -0.98 13.59 0.89
CA LYS A 90 -1.81 12.37 0.98
C LYS A 90 -1.46 11.26 0.01
N ARG A 91 -0.73 11.57 -1.07
CA ARG A 91 -0.28 10.59 -2.08
C ARG A 91 1.24 10.44 -2.08
N ASN A 92 1.94 11.18 -1.24
CA ASN A 92 3.39 11.15 -1.18
C ASN A 92 3.84 10.08 -0.20
N LYS A 93 4.61 9.09 -0.67
CA LYS A 93 5.04 7.95 0.15
C LYS A 93 5.78 8.37 1.40
N THR A 94 6.60 9.41 1.30
CA THR A 94 7.32 9.97 2.45
C THR A 94 6.37 10.54 3.51
N CYS A 95 5.22 11.05 3.11
CA CYS A 95 4.28 11.72 4.02
C CYS A 95 3.20 10.77 4.55
N TYR A 96 2.63 9.90 3.70
CA TYR A 96 1.46 9.11 4.09
C TYR A 96 1.79 8.00 5.08
N LEU A 97 3.02 7.51 5.11
CA LEU A 97 3.43 6.44 6.01
C LEU A 97 3.24 6.79 7.49
N CYS A 98 3.36 8.07 7.84
CA CYS A 98 3.28 8.53 9.24
C CYS A 98 2.07 9.43 9.53
N HIS A 99 1.60 10.19 8.54
CA HIS A 99 0.56 11.21 8.77
C HIS A 99 -0.84 10.82 8.31
N TYR A 100 -0.99 9.74 7.56
CA TYR A 100 -2.29 9.29 7.04
C TYR A 100 -2.46 7.79 7.22
N THR A 101 -3.68 7.32 7.00
CA THR A 101 -3.95 5.91 6.74
C THR A 101 -4.10 5.74 5.23
N LEU A 102 -3.81 4.55 4.72
CA LEU A 102 -3.86 4.20 3.30
C LEU A 102 -5.31 4.19 2.78
N GLN A 103 -5.96 5.34 2.64
CA GLN A 103 -7.33 5.46 2.12
C GLN A 103 -7.35 5.89 0.66
#